data_AF-A0A962ZXP0-F1
#
_entry.id   AF-A0A962ZXP0-F1
#
_cell.length_a   1.000
_cell.length_b   1.000
_cell.length_c   1.000
_cell.angle_alpha   90.00
_cell.angle_beta   90.00
_cell.angle_gamma   90.00
#
_symmetry.space_group_name_H-M   'P 1'
#
loop_
_entity.id
_entity.type
_entity.pdbx_description
1 polymer ?
#
loop_
_entity_poly.entity_id
_entity_poly.type
_entity_poly.pdbx_seq_one_letter_code
_entity_poly.pdbx_strand_id
1 'polypeptide(L)' 'LKYFLDQTSSLWLSGAMIDKPAAVFTSTSSLHGGQETTLLSMMLPLLHHGMVIAGLPYSEAGLL' A
#
# COMPACT_ATOMS: atom_id res chain seq x y z
N LEU A 1 -1.12 0.23 11.49
CA LEU A 1 -0.78 0.98 10.26
C LEU A 1 -1.51 2.32 10.15
N LYS A 2 -2.85 2.39 10.25
CA LYS A 2 -3.60 3.64 10.09
C LYS A 2 -3.01 4.84 10.85
N TYR A 3 -2.72 4.69 12.15
CA TYR A 3 -2.12 5.73 12.98
C TYR A 3 -0.76 6.26 12.45
N PHE A 4 0.05 5.41 11.81
CA PHE A 4 1.32 5.83 11.21
C PHE A 4 1.08 6.72 9.98
N LEU A 5 0.15 6.32 9.11
CA LEU A 5 -0.19 7.11 7.92
C LEU A 5 -0.85 8.45 8.30
N ASP A 6 -1.65 8.48 9.37
CA ASP A 6 -2.27 9.72 9.86
C ASP A 6 -1.21 10.77 10.31
N GLN A 7 0.00 10.34 10.67
CA GLN A 7 1.13 11.23 11.02
C GLN A 7 1.86 11.82 9.79
N THR A 8 1.51 11.40 8.57
CA THR A 8 2.18 11.83 7.34
C THR A 8 1.54 13.06 6.66
N SER A 9 0.63 13.76 7.35
CA SER A 9 -0.10 14.91 6.80
C SER A 9 0.81 16.03 6.30
N SER A 10 1.94 16.29 6.96
CA SER A 10 2.93 17.28 6.51
C SER A 10 3.63 16.88 5.21
N LEU A 11 3.92 15.59 5.04
CA LEU A 11 4.50 15.04 3.79
C LEU A 11 3.50 15.11 2.64
N TRP A 12 2.22 14.87 2.93
CA TRP A 12 1.14 15.00 1.95
C TRP A 12 0.99 16.45 1.48
N LEU A 13 0.86 17.39 2.42
CA LEU A 13 0.67 18.82 2.12
C LEU A 13 1.85 19.44 1.38
N SER A 14 3.08 18.95 1.62
CA SER A 14 4.28 19.41 0.92
C SER A 14 4.50 18.74 -0.44
N GLY A 15 3.69 17.74 -0.81
CA GLY A 15 3.88 16.97 -2.04
C GLY A 15 5.14 16.10 -2.03
N ALA A 16 5.75 15.87 -0.87
CA ALA A 16 7.05 15.20 -0.75
C ALA A 16 7.04 13.73 -1.20
N MET A 17 5.86 13.14 -1.40
CA MET A 17 5.68 11.74 -1.77
C MET A 17 5.23 11.53 -3.22
N ILE A 18 5.01 12.60 -3.98
CA ILE A 18 4.61 12.52 -5.39
C ILE A 18 5.69 11.76 -6.19
N ASP A 19 5.24 10.89 -7.10
CA ASP A 19 6.05 10.05 -7.99
C ASP A 19 6.96 9.02 -7.29
N LYS A 20 6.90 8.91 -5.96
CA LYS A 20 7.65 7.87 -5.23
C LYS A 20 6.99 6.51 -5.41
N PRO A 21 7.77 5.43 -5.67
CA PRO A 21 7.22 4.09 -5.78
C PRO A 21 6.70 3.60 -4.43
N ALA A 22 5.58 2.88 -4.46
CA ALA A 22 4.95 2.24 -3.30
C ALA A 22 4.53 0.81 -3.62
N ALA A 23 4.70 -0.09 -2.65
CA ALA A 23 4.15 -1.43 -2.67
C ALA A 23 3.57 -1.75 -1.29
N VAL A 24 2.61 -2.66 -1.24
CA VAL A 24 1.93 -3.08 0.00
C VAL A 24 1.97 -4.60 0.13
N PHE A 25 2.03 -5.09 1.37
CA PHE A 25 1.98 -6.51 1.69
C PHE A 25 1.14 -6.72 2.97
N THR A 26 0.63 -7.92 3.16
CA THR A 26 -0.15 -8.29 4.34
C THR A 26 0.01 -9.78 4.66
N SER A 27 -0.45 -10.20 5.83
CA SER A 27 -0.52 -11.59 6.25
C SER A 27 -1.72 -11.80 7.17
N THR A 28 -2.37 -12.95 7.06
CA THR A 28 -3.54 -13.34 7.87
C THR A 28 -3.38 -14.79 8.33
N SER A 29 -4.01 -15.15 9.44
CA SER A 29 -3.97 -16.52 9.97
C SER A 29 -4.89 -17.51 9.24
N SER A 30 -5.80 -17.01 8.41
CA SER A 30 -6.74 -17.83 7.63
C SER A 30 -6.74 -17.46 6.15
N LEU A 31 -7.10 -18.45 5.33
CA LEU A 31 -7.48 -18.22 3.94
C LEU A 31 -8.77 -17.37 3.91
N HIS A 32 -8.84 -16.41 2.99
CA HIS A 32 -9.91 -15.40 2.93
C HIS A 32 -10.03 -14.53 4.19
N GLY A 33 -8.97 -14.42 5.00
CA GLY A 33 -8.92 -13.56 6.19
C GLY A 33 -8.88 -12.05 5.91
N GLY A 34 -9.25 -11.60 4.71
CA GLY A 34 -9.22 -10.20 4.31
C GLY A 34 -7.89 -9.71 3.74
N GLN A 35 -7.06 -10.62 3.21
CA GLN A 35 -5.78 -10.26 2.58
C GLN A 35 -5.96 -9.22 1.46
N GLU A 36 -6.89 -9.48 0.53
CA GLU A 36 -7.19 -8.58 -0.59
C GLU A 36 -7.70 -7.22 -0.13
N THR A 37 -8.70 -7.20 0.76
CA THR A 37 -9.29 -5.95 1.27
C THR A 37 -8.28 -5.14 2.08
N THR A 38 -7.37 -5.80 2.80
CA THR A 38 -6.30 -5.13 3.54
C THR A 38 -5.36 -4.42 2.56
N LEU A 39 -4.90 -5.10 1.50
CA LEU A 39 -4.05 -4.48 0.47
C LEU A 39 -4.76 -3.31 -0.23
N LEU A 40 -6.02 -3.49 -0.63
CA LEU A 40 -6.83 -2.44 -1.26
C LEU A 40 -6.93 -1.18 -0.37
N SER A 41 -7.30 -1.35 0.89
CA SER A 41 -7.42 -0.23 1.83
C SER A 41 -6.07 0.43 2.16
N MET A 42 -4.97 -0.32 2.13
CA MET A 42 -3.62 0.22 2.31
C MET A 42 -3.15 1.06 1.12
N MET A 43 -3.59 0.76 -0.11
CA MET A 43 -3.20 1.53 -1.30
C MET A 43 -3.83 2.92 -1.36
N LEU A 44 -5.08 3.07 -0.90
CA LEU A 44 -5.83 4.34 -0.97
C LEU A 44 -5.06 5.57 -0.42
N PRO A 45 -4.52 5.55 0.82
CA PRO A 45 -3.77 6.69 1.33
C PRO A 45 -2.48 6.96 0.55
N LEU A 46 -1.82 5.92 0.00
CA LEU A 46 -0.60 6.10 -0.80
C LEU A 46 -0.90 6.77 -2.15
N LEU A 47 -2.04 6.41 -2.76
CA LEU A 47 -2.55 7.10 -3.95
C LEU A 47 -2.86 8.57 -3.67
N HIS A 48 -3.44 8.90 -2.51
CA HIS A 48 -3.67 10.29 -2.11
C HIS A 48 -2.37 11.09 -1.93
N HIS A 49 -1.28 10.40 -1.55
CA HIS A 49 0.07 10.97 -1.48
C HIS A 49 0.73 11.19 -2.86
N GLY A 50 0.07 10.79 -3.95
CA GLY A 50 0.62 10.89 -5.31
C GLY A 50 1.70 9.85 -5.61
N MET A 51 1.76 8.77 -4.83
CA MET A 51 2.74 7.69 -5.03
C MET A 51 2.35 6.78 -6.20
N VAL A 52 3.36 6.18 -6.84
CA VAL A 52 3.18 5.23 -7.94
C VAL A 52 3.13 3.81 -7.38
N ILE A 53 1.97 3.15 -7.49
CA ILE A 53 1.80 1.79 -7.00
C ILE A 53 2.48 0.79 -7.94
N ALA A 54 3.42 0.02 -7.38
CA ALA A 54 4.04 -1.13 -8.01
C ALA A 54 3.45 -2.41 -7.44
N GLY A 55 2.73 -3.15 -8.28
CA GLY A 55 2.20 -4.48 -7.96
C GLY A 55 3.19 -5.59 -8.28
N LEU A 56 2.94 -6.79 -7.73
CA LEU A 56 3.68 -8.00 -8.06
C LEU A 56 2.95 -8.73 -9.21
N PRO A 57 3.60 -8.98 -10.35
CA PRO A 57 2.95 -9.65 -11.48
C PRO A 57 2.78 -11.16 -11.20
N TYR A 58 1.78 -11.77 -11.83
CA TYR A 58 1.55 -13.23 -11.76
C TYR A 58 2.69 -14.08 -12.36
N SER A 59 3.65 -13.46 -13.05
CA SER A 59 4.86 -14.12 -13.51
C SER A 59 5.89 -14.35 -12.40
N GLU A 60 5.68 -13.83 -11.19
CA GLU A 60 6.57 -14.05 -10.05
C GLU A 60 6.45 -15.50 -9.55
N ALA A 61 7.50 -16.28 -9.75
CA ALA A 61 7.52 -17.71 -9.44
C ALA A 61 7.38 -18.01 -7.95
N GLY A 62 7.77 -17.08 -7.07
CA GLY A 62 7.60 -17.23 -5.62
C GLY A 62 6.15 -17.16 -5.11
N LEU A 63 5.17 -16.89 -5.99
CA LEU A 63 3.74 -16.89 -5.66
C LEU A 63 3.01 -18.21 -6.00
N LEU A 64 3.68 -19.15 -6.69
CA LEU A 64 3.17 -20.49 -7.01
C LEU A 64 3.56 -21.49 -5.91
#